data_AF-A0A2U1XZE8-F1
#
_entry.id   AF-A0A2U1XZE8-F1
#
_cell.length_a   1.000
_cell.length_b   1.000
_cell.length_c   1.000
_cell.angle_alpha   90.00
_cell.angle_beta   90.00
_cell.angle_gamma   90.00
#
_symmetry.space_group_name_H-M   'P 1'
#
loop_
_entity.id
_entity.type
_entity.pdbx_description
1 polymer ?
#
loop_
_entity_poly.entity_id
_entity_poly.type
_entity_poly.pdbx_seq_one_letter_code
_entity_poly.pdbx_strand_id
1 'polypeptide(L)' 'MARTRNLVTMERVAEILGEDVEWLIDIAIELEPEDGCLAVFGPGEQWFYALTEDGVESLKELIQIHRAAR' A
#
# COMPACT_ATOMS: atom_id res chain seq x y z
N MET A 1 -6.59 -21.79 13.44
CA MET A 1 -5.14 -21.49 13.46
C MET A 1 -4.96 -20.04 13.07
N ALA A 2 -4.26 -19.23 13.86
CA ALA A 2 -3.89 -17.89 13.40
C ALA A 2 -2.83 -18.02 12.30
N ARG A 3 -3.05 -17.39 11.15
CA ARG A 3 -2.05 -17.27 10.08
C ARG A 3 -1.37 -15.92 10.26
N THR A 4 -0.07 -15.93 10.55
CA THR A 4 0.73 -14.70 10.53
C THR A 4 0.78 -14.17 9.10
N ARG A 5 0.51 -12.88 8.94
CA ARG A 5 0.69 -12.14 7.69
C ARG A 5 1.66 -11.01 7.97
N ASN A 6 2.61 -10.83 7.07
CA ASN A 6 3.52 -9.69 7.11
C ASN A 6 2.81 -8.47 6.51
N LEU A 7 3.10 -7.30 7.06
CA LEU A 7 2.71 -6.01 6.50
C LEU A 7 3.97 -5.27 6.08
N VAL A 8 3.89 -4.56 4.96
CA VAL A 8 4.94 -3.71 4.42
C VAL A 8 4.42 -2.28 4.45
N THR A 9 5.13 -1.38 5.11
CA THR A 9 4.69 0.02 5.17
C THR A 9 4.82 0.69 3.80
N MET A 10 4.03 1.73 3.56
CA MET A 10 4.10 2.45 2.28
C MET A 10 5.49 3.01 1.98
N GLU A 11 6.22 3.49 2.99
CA GLU A 11 7.59 3.96 2.84
C GLU A 11 8.54 2.86 2.36
N ARG A 12 8.35 1.63 2.87
CA ARG A 12 9.14 0.48 2.41
C ARG A 12 8.76 0.08 0.99
N VAL A 13 7.49 0.18 0.61
CA VAL A 13 7.05 -0.06 -0.77
C VAL A 13 7.66 0.97 -1.71
N ALA A 14 7.65 2.24 -1.34
CA ALA A 14 8.28 3.33 -2.10
C ALA A 14 9.77 3.08 -2.32
N GLU A 15 10.50 2.66 -1.28
CA GLU A 15 11.92 2.30 -1.39
C GLU A 15 12.15 1.14 -2.38
N ILE A 16 11.28 0.12 -2.35
CA ILE A 16 11.37 -1.05 -3.24
C ILE A 16 11.06 -0.67 -4.70
N LEU A 17 10.06 0.19 -4.92
CA LEU A 17 9.61 0.57 -6.25
C LEU A 17 10.43 1.73 -6.84
N GLY A 18 11.17 2.48 -6.01
CA GLY A 18 11.86 3.70 -6.43
C GLY A 18 10.91 4.85 -6.76
N GLU A 19 9.75 4.87 -6.10
CA GLU A 19 8.65 5.82 -6.36
C GLU A 19 8.44 6.76 -5.16
N ASP A 20 7.72 7.84 -5.39
CA ASP A 20 7.37 8.80 -4.34
C ASP A 20 6.26 8.25 -3.42
N VAL A 21 6.42 8.41 -2.10
CA VAL A 21 5.48 7.87 -1.10
C VAL A 21 4.11 8.54 -1.21
N GLU A 22 4.05 9.86 -1.37
CA GLU A 22 2.78 10.59 -1.43
C GLU A 22 2.01 10.18 -2.70
N TRP A 23 2.72 10.06 -3.82
CA TRP A 23 2.13 9.57 -5.06
C TRP A 23 1.60 8.13 -4.96
N LEU A 24 2.32 7.24 -4.27
CA LEU A 24 1.84 5.88 -4.02
C LEU A 24 0.60 5.86 -3.12
N ILE A 25 0.51 6.75 -2.14
CA ILE A 25 -0.68 6.89 -1.29
C ILE A 25 -1.87 7.32 -2.14
N ASP A 26 -1.71 8.33 -3.01
CA ASP A 26 -2.77 8.81 -3.90
C ASP A 26 -3.35 7.73 -4.82
N ILE A 27 -2.56 6.70 -5.14
CA ILE A 27 -3.05 5.53 -5.89
C ILE A 27 -3.64 4.48 -4.94
N ALA A 28 -3.00 4.24 -3.81
CA ALA A 28 -3.41 3.21 -2.86
C ALA A 28 -4.76 3.49 -2.16
N ILE A 29 -5.25 4.75 -2.15
CA ILE A 29 -6.60 5.06 -1.69
C ILE A 29 -7.71 4.44 -2.56
N GLU A 30 -7.38 4.00 -3.78
CA GLU A 30 -8.32 3.29 -4.67
C GLU A 30 -8.43 1.81 -4.33
N LEU A 31 -7.52 1.26 -3.51
CA LEU A 31 -7.59 -0.13 -3.04
C LEU A 31 -8.59 -0.26 -1.90
N GLU A 32 -9.41 -1.32 -1.97
CA GLU A 32 -10.25 -1.71 -0.84
C GLU A 32 -9.41 -2.44 0.23
N PRO A 33 -9.86 -2.51 1.49
CA PRO A 33 -9.20 -3.31 2.52
C PRO A 33 -8.98 -4.77 2.11
N GLU A 34 -9.90 -5.32 1.32
CA GLU A 34 -9.87 -6.66 0.74
C GLU A 34 -8.70 -6.86 -0.24
N ASP A 35 -8.28 -5.78 -0.92
CA ASP A 35 -7.11 -5.78 -1.79
C ASP A 35 -5.80 -5.71 -1.01
N GLY A 36 -5.85 -5.66 0.33
CA GLY A 36 -4.68 -5.73 1.18
C GLY A 36 -4.05 -4.39 1.54
N CYS A 37 -4.73 -3.26 1.26
CA CYS A 37 -4.35 -1.93 1.74
C CYS A 37 -4.99 -1.65 3.11
N LEU A 38 -4.18 -1.43 4.14
CA LEU A 38 -4.65 -1.29 5.51
C LEU A 38 -4.15 0.03 6.13
N ALA A 39 -5.03 0.67 6.91
CA ALA A 39 -4.63 1.73 7.82
C ALA A 39 -4.16 1.13 9.15
N VAL A 40 -2.95 1.45 9.57
CA VAL A 40 -2.34 0.99 10.82
C VAL A 40 -2.23 2.18 11.77
N PHE A 41 -2.85 2.04 12.95
CA PHE A 41 -2.76 3.05 14.00
C PHE A 41 -1.48 2.86 14.83
N GLY A 42 -0.68 3.91 14.92
CA GLY A 42 0.44 4.03 15.84
C GLY A 42 0.00 4.60 17.20
N PRO A 43 0.97 4.90 18.09
CA PRO A 43 0.68 5.59 19.34
C PRO A 43 0.05 6.97 19.12
N GLY A 44 -0.92 7.34 19.96
CA GLY A 44 -1.61 8.62 19.87
C GLY A 44 -2.58 8.68 18.68
N GLU A 45 -2.54 9.76 17.91
CA GLU A 45 -3.37 9.98 16.72
C GLU A 45 -2.63 9.69 15.40
N GLN A 46 -1.46 9.03 15.48
CA GLN A 46 -0.68 8.68 14.30
C GLN A 46 -1.28 7.47 13.60
N TRP A 47 -1.34 7.49 12.28
CA TRP A 47 -1.70 6.36 11.46
C TRP A 47 -0.91 6.40 10.15
N PHE A 48 -0.76 5.25 9.51
CA PHE A 48 -0.06 5.12 8.24
C PHE A 48 -0.64 3.97 7.42
N TYR A 49 -0.41 3.99 6.11
CA TYR A 49 -0.79 2.89 5.23
C TYR A 49 0.27 1.78 5.25
N ALA A 50 -0.20 0.54 5.31
CA ALA A 50 0.61 -0.65 5.13
C ALA A 50 -0.12 -1.65 4.24
N LEU A 51 0.63 -2.40 3.46
CA LEU A 51 0.11 -3.38 2.53
C LEU A 51 0.48 -4.79 2.96
N THR A 52 -0.41 -5.74 2.69
CA THR A 52 -0.04 -7.16 2.65
C THR A 52 0.85 -7.42 1.42
N GLU A 53 1.45 -8.60 1.35
CA GLU A 53 2.19 -9.03 0.13
C GLU A 53 1.28 -8.98 -1.11
N ASP A 54 0.03 -9.47 -0.98
CA ASP A 54 -0.96 -9.41 -2.06
C ASP A 54 -1.31 -7.95 -2.42
N GLY A 55 -1.45 -7.06 -1.44
CA GLY A 55 -1.76 -5.65 -1.69
C GLY A 55 -0.63 -4.88 -2.37
N VAL A 56 0.63 -5.28 -2.18
CA VAL A 56 1.74 -4.74 -2.97
C VAL A 56 1.58 -5.11 -4.45
N GLU A 57 1.13 -6.32 -4.77
CA GLU A 57 0.86 -6.70 -6.15
C GLU A 57 -0.36 -5.95 -6.72
N SER A 58 -1.45 -5.82 -5.97
CA SER A 58 -2.62 -5.02 -6.39
C SER A 58 -2.23 -3.55 -6.66
N LEU A 59 -1.39 -2.96 -5.82
CA LEU A 59 -0.89 -1.60 -6.01
C LEU A 59 -0.06 -1.46 -7.30
N LYS A 60 0.77 -2.46 -7.64
CA LYS A 60 1.53 -2.46 -8.90
C LYS A 60 0.61 -2.50 -10.12
N GLU A 61 -0.49 -3.22 -10.06
CA GLU A 61 -1.49 -3.25 -11.14
C GLU A 61 -2.17 -1.89 -11.32
N LEU A 62 -2.60 -1.24 -10.23
CA LEU A 62 -3.15 0.12 -10.26
C LEU A 62 -2.15 1.14 -10.81
N ILE A 63 -0.88 1.06 -10.40
CA ILE A 63 0.18 1.92 -10.95
C ILE A 63 0.26 1.81 -12.47
N GLN A 64 0.15 0.61 -13.03
CA GLN A 64 0.18 0.41 -14.48
C GLN A 64 -1.03 1.07 -15.17
N ILE A 65 -2.22 0.95 -14.57
CA ILE A 65 -3.44 1.59 -15.07
C ILE A 65 -3.28 3.12 -15.09
N HIS A 66 -2.81 3.72 -13.98
CA HIS A 66 -2.57 5.15 -13.86
C HIS A 66 -1.53 5.68 -14.86
N ARG A 67 -0.48 4.89 -15.13
CA ARG A 67 0.53 5.23 -16.15
C ARG A 67 -0.01 5.12 -17.58
N ALA A 68 -0.87 4.14 -17.85
CA ALA A 68 -1.47 3.94 -19.18
C ALA A 68 -2.57 4.97 -19.51
N ALA A 69 -3.16 5.60 -18.48
CA ALA A 69 -4.14 6.67 -18.63
C ALA A 69 -3.51 8.06 -18.91
N ARG A 70 -2.17 8.16 -18.95
CA ARG A 70 -1.40 9.37 -19.32
C ARG A 70 -0.85 9.25 -20.73
#